data_AF-A0A1C7NP11-F1
#
_entry.id   AF-A0A1C7NP11-F1
#
_cell.length_a   1.000
_cell.length_b   1.000
_cell.length_c   1.000
_cell.angle_alpha   90.00
_cell.angle_beta   90.00
_cell.angle_gamma   90.00
#
_symmetry.space_group_name_H-M   'P 1'
#
loop_
_entity.id
_entity.type
_entity.pdbx_description
1 polymer ?
#
loop_
_entity_poly.entity_id
_entity_poly.type
_entity_poly.pdbx_seq_one_letter_code
_entity_poly.pdbx_strand_id
1 'polypeptide(L)'
;MNSNITQLEEYYKTPKEVAEALKVKDLQALIRGLSRLRSQLTFAVRIRVDPTEKHTRPLVEYCQSCPDSHDLNSLWDYQASSNIQDLECMLPDIVGLFIRLCTTPVIRSYGIQIIQTILQRQMKYIYRGISSMRIPHCQSTFRLLTSIVSFNESTARDFFTTFNFQAEGFLRASRYRQNKKTKKPQSYIYDLRTNYVHFVLAFFQHADSDIKRQVLGIKGLVSGVF
;
A
#
# COMPACT_ATOMS: atom_id res chain seq x y z
N MET A 1 -26.71 19.07 -0.49
CA MET A 1 -27.01 18.66 -1.88
C MET A 1 -25.75 18.80 -2.72
N ASN A 2 -25.47 17.78 -3.55
CA ASN A 2 -24.39 17.64 -4.53
C ASN A 2 -22.97 17.32 -4.00
N SER A 3 -22.84 16.14 -3.37
CA SER A 3 -21.61 15.36 -3.49
C SER A 3 -21.57 14.76 -4.90
N ASN A 4 -20.80 15.38 -5.81
CA ASN A 4 -20.42 14.76 -7.06
C ASN A 4 -19.61 13.50 -6.73
N ILE A 5 -20.29 12.37 -6.61
CA ILE A 5 -19.67 11.05 -6.68
C ILE A 5 -19.25 10.95 -8.14
N THR A 6 -17.99 11.27 -8.43
CA THR A 6 -17.37 10.96 -9.71
C THR A 6 -17.56 9.45 -9.90
N GLN A 7 -18.51 9.06 -10.75
CA GLN A 7 -18.75 7.66 -11.03
C GLN A 7 -17.48 7.12 -11.68
N LEU A 8 -16.97 6.00 -11.18
CA LEU A 8 -15.83 5.35 -11.80
C LEU A 8 -16.31 4.75 -13.13
N GLU A 9 -16.00 5.43 -14.23
CA GLU A 9 -16.49 5.09 -15.58
C GLU A 9 -15.96 3.72 -16.05
N GLU A 10 -14.71 3.39 -15.72
CA GLU A 10 -14.07 2.12 -16.07
C GLU A 10 -13.63 1.32 -14.83
N TYR A 11 -14.17 0.12 -14.65
CA TYR A 11 -13.82 -0.79 -13.54
C TYR A 11 -14.03 -2.25 -13.94
N TYR A 12 -13.27 -3.17 -13.34
CA TYR A 12 -13.41 -4.60 -13.60
C TYR A 12 -14.70 -5.14 -13.01
N LYS A 13 -15.49 -5.84 -13.83
CA LYS A 13 -16.84 -6.28 -13.49
C LYS A 13 -16.88 -7.70 -12.94
N THR A 14 -15.81 -8.47 -13.15
CA THR A 14 -15.74 -9.88 -12.71
C THR A 14 -14.40 -10.16 -12.02
N PRO A 15 -14.34 -11.13 -11.10
CA PRO A 15 -13.07 -11.54 -10.48
C PRO A 15 -12.06 -12.07 -11.50
N LYS A 16 -12.54 -12.69 -12.59
CA LYS A 16 -11.70 -13.15 -13.70
C LYS A 16 -10.99 -11.98 -14.39
N GLU A 17 -11.68 -10.87 -14.63
CA GLU A 17 -11.05 -9.68 -15.21
C GLU A 17 -9.97 -9.08 -14.29
N VAL A 18 -10.20 -9.10 -12.97
CA VAL A 18 -9.19 -8.67 -11.98
C VAL A 18 -7.96 -9.58 -12.02
N ALA A 19 -8.15 -10.90 -12.03
CA ALA A 19 -7.06 -11.86 -12.15
C ALA A 19 -6.27 -11.68 -13.45
N GLU A 20 -6.96 -11.49 -14.57
CA GLU A 20 -6.34 -11.28 -15.88
C GLU A 20 -5.56 -9.94 -15.97
N ALA A 21 -5.93 -8.94 -15.17
CA ALA A 21 -5.22 -7.66 -15.09
C ALA A 21 -3.89 -7.76 -14.33
N LEU A 22 -3.75 -8.74 -13.44
CA LEU A 22 -2.53 -8.99 -12.67
C LEU A 22 -1.53 -9.89 -13.42
N LYS A 23 -1.98 -10.59 -14.46
CA LYS A 23 -1.12 -11.44 -15.29
C LYS A 23 -0.23 -10.61 -16.21
N VAL A 24 1.05 -10.98 -16.25
CA VAL A 24 2.02 -10.41 -17.19
C VAL A 24 1.68 -10.91 -18.60
N LYS A 25 1.42 -9.97 -19.51
CA LYS A 25 1.18 -10.24 -20.94
C LYS A 25 2.12 -9.37 -21.77
N ASP A 26 1.69 -8.13 -22.01
CA ASP A 26 2.44 -7.04 -22.60
C ASP A 26 2.57 -5.92 -21.56
N LEU A 27 3.71 -5.23 -21.53
CA LEU A 27 3.96 -4.20 -20.51
C LEU A 27 2.97 -3.04 -20.59
N GLN A 28 2.61 -2.60 -21.79
CA GLN A 28 1.66 -1.49 -21.96
C GLN A 28 0.25 -1.91 -21.55
N ALA A 29 -0.17 -3.13 -21.90
CA ALA A 29 -1.42 -3.71 -21.43
C ALA A 29 -1.47 -3.85 -19.91
N LEU A 30 -0.36 -4.30 -19.30
CA LEU A 30 -0.22 -4.44 -17.84
C LEU A 30 -0.33 -3.08 -17.14
N ILE A 31 0.41 -2.06 -17.59
CA ILE A 31 0.36 -0.70 -17.01
C ILE A 31 -1.06 -0.14 -17.06
N ARG A 32 -1.76 -0.29 -18.19
CA ARG A 32 -3.16 0.16 -18.32
C ARG A 32 -4.07 -0.61 -17.37
N GLY A 33 -3.91 -1.93 -17.31
CA GLY A 33 -4.74 -2.78 -16.45
C GLY A 33 -4.55 -2.44 -14.96
N LEU A 34 -3.31 -2.34 -14.52
CA LEU A 34 -2.98 -1.98 -13.14
C LEU A 34 -3.41 -0.54 -12.79
N SER A 35 -3.36 0.39 -13.73
CA SER A 35 -3.86 1.76 -13.52
C SER A 35 -5.37 1.78 -13.27
N ARG A 36 -6.13 0.99 -14.02
CA ARG A 36 -7.57 0.79 -13.80
C ARG A 36 -7.84 0.09 -12.46
N LEU A 37 -7.11 -0.98 -12.17
CA LEU A 37 -7.22 -1.72 -10.91
C LEU A 37 -6.97 -0.81 -9.70
N ARG A 38 -5.90 0.00 -9.74
CA ARG A 38 -5.57 0.97 -8.69
C ARG A 38 -6.68 1.97 -8.47
N SER A 39 -7.31 2.46 -9.53
CA SER A 39 -8.41 3.43 -9.45
C SER A 39 -9.64 2.81 -8.80
N GLN A 40 -9.99 1.58 -9.19
CA GLN A 40 -11.09 0.81 -8.60
C GLN A 40 -10.84 0.48 -7.13
N LEU A 41 -9.63 0.03 -6.79
CA LEU A 41 -9.23 -0.23 -5.41
C LEU A 41 -9.29 1.04 -4.56
N THR A 42 -8.77 2.17 -5.07
CA THR A 42 -8.80 3.47 -4.37
C THR A 42 -10.23 3.90 -4.05
N PHE A 43 -11.16 3.69 -5.00
CA PHE A 43 -12.58 3.94 -4.79
C PHE A 43 -13.15 3.02 -3.71
N ALA A 44 -12.90 1.71 -3.80
CA ALA A 44 -13.43 0.69 -2.90
C ALA A 44 -13.00 0.87 -1.43
N VAL A 45 -11.81 1.40 -1.18
CA VAL A 45 -11.26 1.56 0.19
C VAL A 45 -11.42 2.97 0.77
N ARG A 46 -12.13 3.88 0.08
CA ARG A 46 -12.14 5.32 0.41
C ARG A 46 -12.70 5.64 1.80
N ILE A 47 -13.78 4.97 2.20
CA ILE A 47 -14.49 5.23 3.47
C ILE A 47 -14.52 3.95 4.30
N ARG A 48 -15.33 2.99 3.85
CA ARG A 48 -15.48 1.66 4.41
C ARG A 48 -15.68 0.72 3.25
N VAL A 49 -15.03 -0.44 3.31
CA VAL A 49 -15.21 -1.48 2.30
C VAL A 49 -16.64 -2.03 2.41
N ASP A 50 -17.41 -1.88 1.35
CA ASP A 50 -18.74 -2.48 1.19
C ASP A 50 -18.66 -3.60 0.14
N PRO A 51 -18.66 -4.88 0.55
CA PRO A 51 -18.60 -6.02 -0.38
C PRO A 51 -19.75 -6.10 -1.39
N THR A 52 -20.87 -5.40 -1.13
CA THR A 52 -22.06 -5.45 -1.99
C THR A 52 -22.02 -4.39 -3.10
N GLU A 53 -21.17 -3.37 -2.95
CA GLU A 53 -21.06 -2.27 -3.89
C GLU A 53 -20.52 -2.74 -5.24
N LYS A 54 -21.12 -2.28 -6.34
CA LYS A 54 -20.82 -2.73 -7.71
C LYS A 54 -19.34 -2.66 -8.11
N HIS A 55 -18.60 -1.67 -7.58
CA HIS A 55 -17.18 -1.47 -7.87
C HIS A 55 -16.26 -2.28 -6.94
N THR A 56 -16.75 -2.66 -5.77
CA THR A 56 -15.98 -3.35 -4.72
C THR A 56 -16.17 -4.86 -4.82
N ARG A 57 -17.39 -5.30 -5.11
CA ARG A 57 -17.78 -6.72 -5.18
C ARG A 57 -16.83 -7.57 -6.03
N PRO A 58 -16.44 -7.21 -7.28
CA PRO A 58 -15.55 -8.03 -8.09
C PRO A 58 -14.15 -8.19 -7.48
N LEU A 59 -13.68 -7.19 -6.71
CA LEU A 59 -12.39 -7.25 -6.02
C LEU A 59 -12.46 -8.20 -4.81
N VAL A 60 -13.58 -8.16 -4.07
CA VAL A 60 -13.82 -9.07 -2.95
C VAL A 60 -13.94 -10.51 -3.44
N GLU A 61 -14.75 -10.74 -4.48
CA GLU A 61 -14.91 -12.06 -5.10
C GLU A 61 -13.56 -12.59 -5.62
N TYR A 62 -12.70 -11.72 -6.16
CA TYR A 62 -11.34 -12.10 -6.57
C TYR A 62 -10.54 -12.61 -5.36
N CYS A 63 -10.46 -11.83 -4.28
CA CYS A 63 -9.76 -12.23 -3.05
C CYS A 63 -10.31 -13.53 -2.45
N GLN A 64 -11.61 -13.79 -2.56
CA GLN A 64 -12.23 -15.06 -2.10
C GLN A 64 -11.89 -16.24 -3.01
N SER A 65 -11.71 -16.01 -4.31
CA SER A 65 -11.42 -17.06 -5.30
C SER A 65 -9.95 -17.49 -5.31
N CYS A 66 -9.06 -16.66 -4.78
CA CYS A 66 -7.63 -16.92 -4.75
C CYS A 66 -7.24 -17.83 -3.56
N PRO A 67 -6.50 -18.92 -3.79
CA PRO A 67 -6.00 -19.77 -2.70
C PRO A 67 -4.87 -19.07 -1.91
N ASP A 68 -4.12 -18.20 -2.56
CA ASP A 68 -3.00 -17.44 -2.01
C ASP A 68 -2.83 -16.08 -2.71
N SER A 69 -1.86 -15.28 -2.24
CA SER A 69 -1.51 -13.98 -2.84
C SER A 69 -0.52 -14.08 -4.00
N HIS A 70 -0.36 -15.26 -4.63
CA HIS A 70 0.70 -15.53 -5.61
C HIS A 70 0.72 -14.53 -6.77
N ASP A 71 -0.43 -14.17 -7.35
CA ASP A 71 -0.50 -13.23 -8.47
C ASP A 71 0.18 -11.89 -8.15
N LEU A 72 -0.12 -11.32 -6.96
CA LEU A 72 0.48 -10.05 -6.51
C LEU A 72 1.98 -10.19 -6.25
N ASN A 73 2.37 -11.31 -5.64
CA ASN A 73 3.77 -11.54 -5.28
C ASN A 73 4.65 -11.74 -6.51
N SER A 74 4.20 -12.59 -7.44
CA SER A 74 4.86 -12.86 -8.71
C SER A 74 4.97 -11.60 -9.58
N LEU A 75 3.96 -10.75 -9.57
CA LEU A 75 3.99 -9.46 -10.26
C LEU A 75 5.04 -8.51 -9.66
N TRP A 76 5.18 -8.49 -8.33
CA TRP A 76 6.22 -7.70 -7.67
C TRP A 76 7.62 -8.25 -7.94
N ASP A 77 7.79 -9.57 -7.90
CA ASP A 77 9.06 -10.21 -8.27
C ASP A 77 9.42 -9.95 -9.74
N TYR A 78 8.45 -9.99 -10.66
CA TYR A 78 8.63 -9.61 -12.06
C TYR A 78 9.09 -8.15 -12.20
N GLN A 79 8.43 -7.20 -11.52
CA GLN A 79 8.84 -5.79 -11.53
C GLN A 79 10.27 -5.63 -11.01
N ALA A 80 10.60 -6.27 -9.90
CA ALA A 80 11.88 -6.12 -9.24
C ALA A 80 13.02 -6.73 -10.04
N SER A 81 12.83 -7.94 -10.57
CA SER A 81 13.83 -8.66 -11.38
C SER A 81 14.09 -8.00 -12.73
N SER A 82 13.04 -7.46 -13.36
CA SER A 82 13.13 -6.80 -14.67
C SER A 82 13.39 -5.29 -14.56
N ASN A 83 13.53 -4.76 -13.35
CA ASN A 83 13.77 -3.35 -13.04
C ASN A 83 12.80 -2.37 -13.78
N ILE A 84 11.51 -2.72 -13.80
CA ILE A 84 10.50 -1.97 -14.55
C ILE A 84 10.11 -0.73 -13.75
N GLN A 85 10.61 0.43 -14.20
CA GLN A 85 10.43 1.69 -13.49
C GLN A 85 8.97 2.16 -13.43
N ASP A 86 8.17 1.91 -14.46
CA ASP A 86 6.75 2.33 -14.50
C ASP A 86 5.91 1.67 -13.40
N LEU A 87 6.33 0.48 -12.96
CA LEU A 87 5.62 -0.32 -11.97
C LEU A 87 6.16 -0.12 -10.54
N GLU A 88 7.32 0.52 -10.37
CA GLU A 88 8.02 0.60 -9.08
C GLU A 88 7.18 1.32 -8.00
N CYS A 89 6.41 2.34 -8.39
CA CYS A 89 5.52 3.07 -7.48
C CYS A 89 4.12 2.45 -7.45
N MET A 90 3.70 1.87 -8.58
CA MET A 90 2.34 1.37 -8.77
C MET A 90 2.09 0.12 -7.93
N LEU A 91 3.08 -0.77 -7.82
CA LEU A 91 2.91 -2.03 -7.07
C LEU A 91 2.78 -1.83 -5.56
N PRO A 92 3.65 -1.06 -4.86
CA PRO A 92 3.44 -0.79 -3.45
C PRO A 92 2.08 -0.15 -3.16
N ASP A 93 1.61 0.75 -4.03
CA ASP A 93 0.28 1.36 -3.91
C ASP A 93 -0.84 0.31 -4.08
N ILE A 94 -0.81 -0.51 -5.13
CA ILE A 94 -1.83 -1.54 -5.36
C ILE A 94 -1.86 -2.56 -4.22
N VAL A 95 -0.70 -3.03 -3.77
CA VAL A 95 -0.59 -3.97 -2.66
C VAL A 95 -1.13 -3.36 -1.37
N GLY A 96 -0.79 -2.10 -1.07
CA GLY A 96 -1.33 -1.40 0.10
C GLY A 96 -2.85 -1.24 0.03
N LEU A 97 -3.40 -0.97 -1.15
CA LEU A 97 -4.85 -0.90 -1.36
C LEU A 97 -5.54 -2.26 -1.20
N PHE A 98 -4.94 -3.36 -1.66
CA PHE A 98 -5.46 -4.71 -1.41
C PHE A 98 -5.48 -5.04 0.08
N ILE A 99 -4.42 -4.68 0.83
CA ILE A 99 -4.41 -4.86 2.29
C ILE A 99 -5.57 -4.09 2.93
N ARG A 100 -5.81 -2.83 2.52
CA ARG A 100 -6.94 -2.03 3.02
C ARG A 100 -8.30 -2.61 2.63
N LEU A 101 -8.42 -3.19 1.44
CA LEU A 101 -9.63 -3.89 0.99
C LEU A 101 -9.95 -5.08 1.92
N CYS A 102 -8.91 -5.80 2.36
CA CYS A 102 -9.03 -7.02 3.17
C CYS A 102 -9.38 -6.78 4.65
N THR A 103 -9.83 -5.58 5.03
CA THR A 103 -10.21 -5.27 6.42
C THR A 103 -11.52 -5.96 6.84
N THR A 104 -12.34 -6.39 5.87
CA THR A 104 -13.59 -7.12 6.11
C THR A 104 -13.33 -8.58 6.50
N PRO A 105 -14.13 -9.18 7.41
CA PRO A 105 -13.90 -10.55 7.89
C PRO A 105 -13.79 -11.61 6.79
N VAL A 106 -14.58 -11.46 5.72
CA VAL A 106 -14.73 -12.44 4.63
C VAL A 106 -13.44 -12.64 3.83
N ILE A 107 -12.61 -11.60 3.69
CA ILE A 107 -11.35 -11.63 2.93
C ILE A 107 -10.14 -11.28 3.79
N ARG A 108 -10.29 -11.31 5.11
CA ARG A 108 -9.21 -10.95 6.06
C ARG A 108 -8.01 -11.87 5.96
N SER A 109 -8.24 -13.18 5.78
CA SER A 109 -7.18 -14.17 5.61
C SER A 109 -6.27 -13.84 4.42
N TYR A 110 -6.84 -13.38 3.30
CA TYR A 110 -6.07 -12.97 2.13
C TYR A 110 -5.14 -11.77 2.44
N GLY A 111 -5.65 -10.77 3.17
CA GLY A 111 -4.83 -9.64 3.63
C GLY A 111 -3.67 -10.05 4.54
N ILE A 112 -3.91 -11.00 5.46
CA ILE A 112 -2.86 -11.58 6.32
C ILE A 112 -1.78 -12.27 5.47
N GLN A 113 -2.17 -13.07 4.47
CA GLN A 113 -1.24 -13.77 3.60
C GLN A 113 -0.36 -12.81 2.79
N ILE A 114 -0.91 -11.70 2.29
CA ILE A 114 -0.13 -10.65 1.62
C ILE A 114 0.95 -10.12 2.57
N ILE A 115 0.54 -9.70 3.78
CA ILE A 115 1.45 -9.11 4.76
C ILE A 115 2.55 -10.09 5.15
N GLN A 116 2.19 -11.34 5.45
CA GLN A 116 3.16 -12.38 5.81
C GLN A 116 4.17 -12.62 4.69
N THR A 117 3.73 -12.66 3.44
CA THR A 117 4.64 -12.82 2.30
C THR A 117 5.59 -11.64 2.16
N ILE A 118 5.11 -10.41 2.39
CA ILE A 118 5.97 -9.21 2.39
C ILE A 118 7.04 -9.32 3.46
N LEU A 119 6.65 -9.59 4.70
CA LEU A 119 7.56 -9.67 5.85
C LEU A 119 8.62 -10.77 5.67
N GLN A 120 8.24 -11.91 5.10
CA GLN A 120 9.14 -13.06 4.96
C GLN A 120 10.05 -12.99 3.72
N ARG A 121 9.57 -12.43 2.60
CA ARG A 121 10.25 -12.56 1.30
C ARG A 121 10.55 -11.25 0.59
N GLN A 122 9.75 -10.21 0.81
CA GLN A 122 9.79 -8.99 0.00
C GLN A 122 10.26 -7.74 0.76
N MET A 123 10.71 -7.87 2.01
CA MET A 123 11.28 -6.77 2.79
C MET A 123 12.43 -6.05 2.08
N LYS A 124 13.23 -6.77 1.27
CA LYS A 124 14.27 -6.17 0.41
C LYS A 124 13.70 -5.09 -0.53
N TYR A 125 12.48 -5.26 -1.05
CA TYR A 125 11.83 -4.28 -1.92
C TYR A 125 11.33 -3.06 -1.13
N ILE A 126 10.86 -3.28 0.10
CA ILE A 126 10.50 -2.21 1.03
C ILE A 126 11.71 -1.33 1.33
N TYR A 127 12.85 -1.92 1.71
CA TYR A 127 14.06 -1.15 1.98
C TYR A 127 14.56 -0.40 0.73
N ARG A 128 14.51 -1.04 -0.45
CA ARG A 128 14.82 -0.35 -1.72
C ARG A 128 13.91 0.86 -1.95
N GLY A 129 12.60 0.73 -1.70
CA GLY A 129 11.63 1.80 -1.88
C GLY A 129 11.83 2.97 -0.91
N ILE A 130 12.10 2.68 0.37
CA ILE A 130 12.38 3.70 1.39
C ILE A 130 13.69 4.44 1.10
N SER A 131 14.74 3.71 0.69
CA SER A 131 16.03 4.28 0.33
C SER A 131 16.02 5.03 -1.00
N SER A 132 15.00 4.86 -1.83
CA SER A 132 14.90 5.49 -3.15
C SER A 132 14.98 7.01 -3.11
N MET A 133 15.79 7.58 -4.02
CA MET A 133 15.84 9.03 -4.25
C MET A 133 14.63 9.54 -5.04
N ARG A 134 13.85 8.64 -5.67
CA ARG A 134 12.60 8.98 -6.34
C ARG A 134 11.51 9.12 -5.30
N ILE A 135 11.14 10.36 -5.00
CA ILE A 135 10.12 10.70 -3.99
C ILE A 135 8.80 9.93 -4.17
N PRO A 136 8.24 9.76 -5.38
CA PRO A 136 7.05 8.93 -5.60
C PRO A 136 7.16 7.48 -5.10
N HIS A 137 8.32 6.86 -5.31
CA HIS A 137 8.57 5.47 -4.91
C HIS A 137 8.68 5.38 -3.37
N CYS A 138 9.36 6.33 -2.76
CA CYS A 138 9.42 6.43 -1.30
C CYS A 138 8.01 6.64 -0.70
N GLN A 139 7.20 7.54 -1.27
CA GLN A 139 5.84 7.81 -0.81
C GLN A 139 4.90 6.61 -0.93
N SER A 140 4.90 5.92 -2.07
CA SER A 140 4.10 4.69 -2.25
C SER A 140 4.52 3.60 -1.26
N THR A 141 5.82 3.49 -0.99
CA THR A 141 6.33 2.56 0.03
C THR A 141 5.82 2.92 1.43
N PHE A 142 5.85 4.19 1.84
CA PHE A 142 5.30 4.60 3.14
C PHE A 142 3.78 4.40 3.26
N ARG A 143 3.02 4.56 2.16
CA ARG A 143 1.58 4.23 2.14
C ARG A 143 1.33 2.74 2.32
N LEU A 144 2.16 1.89 1.71
CA LEU A 144 2.11 0.45 1.95
C LEU A 144 2.44 0.12 3.41
N LEU A 145 3.52 0.69 3.96
CA LEU A 145 3.88 0.50 5.37
C LEU A 145 2.74 0.87 6.32
N THR A 146 2.11 2.02 6.07
CA THR A 146 0.93 2.46 6.81
C THR A 146 -0.20 1.43 6.70
N SER A 147 -0.46 0.90 5.51
CA SER A 147 -1.50 -0.10 5.28
C SER A 147 -1.24 -1.42 6.03
N ILE A 148 0.03 -1.85 6.13
CA ILE A 148 0.43 -3.05 6.88
C ILE A 148 0.17 -2.84 8.39
N VAL A 149 0.64 -1.72 8.95
CA VAL A 149 0.48 -1.41 10.38
C VAL A 149 -0.98 -1.19 10.75
N SER A 150 -1.76 -0.56 9.87
CA SER A 150 -3.19 -0.30 10.10
C SER A 150 -4.10 -1.52 9.94
N PHE A 151 -3.59 -2.66 9.47
CA PHE A 151 -4.44 -3.79 9.13
C PHE A 151 -5.06 -4.47 10.36
N ASN A 152 -4.25 -4.88 11.33
CA ASN A 152 -4.66 -5.31 12.66
C ASN A 152 -3.48 -5.29 13.65
N GLU A 153 -3.78 -5.54 14.92
CA GLU A 153 -2.79 -5.52 16.01
C GLU A 153 -1.66 -6.54 15.81
N SER A 154 -1.98 -7.77 15.41
CA SER A 154 -0.96 -8.83 15.22
C SER A 154 0.00 -8.50 14.07
N THR A 155 -0.50 -7.98 12.95
CA THR A 155 0.36 -7.59 11.81
C THR A 155 1.19 -6.36 12.12
N ALA A 156 0.67 -5.42 12.93
CA ALA A 156 1.45 -4.29 13.42
C ALA A 156 2.63 -4.76 14.29
N ARG A 157 2.40 -5.74 15.17
CA ARG A 157 3.42 -6.37 15.99
C ARG A 157 4.45 -7.13 15.15
N ASP A 158 4.01 -7.99 14.23
CA ASP A 158 4.90 -8.74 13.33
C ASP A 158 5.75 -7.82 12.46
N PHE A 159 5.15 -6.73 11.97
CA PHE A 159 5.90 -5.71 11.23
C PHE A 159 6.93 -5.02 12.12
N PHE A 160 6.55 -4.62 13.33
CA PHE A 160 7.45 -3.94 14.27
C PHE A 160 8.69 -4.78 14.59
N THR A 161 8.52 -6.09 14.83
CA THR A 161 9.63 -7.00 15.14
C THR A 161 10.53 -7.27 13.95
N THR A 162 9.99 -7.20 12.73
CA THR A 162 10.73 -7.51 11.49
C THR A 162 11.42 -6.27 10.89
N PHE A 163 10.85 -5.08 11.06
CA PHE A 163 11.31 -3.87 10.38
C PHE A 163 12.52 -3.23 11.09
N ASN A 164 13.58 -2.97 10.33
CA ASN A 164 14.74 -2.23 10.82
C ASN A 164 14.50 -0.72 10.71
N PHE A 165 14.13 -0.09 11.83
CA PHE A 165 13.92 1.36 11.92
C PHE A 165 15.21 2.22 11.76
N GLN A 166 16.38 1.59 11.73
CA GLN A 166 17.65 2.24 11.42
C GLN A 166 18.06 2.07 9.95
N ALA A 167 17.19 1.49 9.11
CA ALA A 167 17.46 1.32 7.69
C ALA A 167 17.73 2.67 7.00
N GLU A 168 18.61 2.63 6.00
CA GLU A 168 18.97 3.79 5.21
C GLU A 168 17.72 4.44 4.58
N GLY A 169 17.72 5.77 4.47
CA GLY A 169 16.61 6.51 3.87
C GLY A 169 15.34 6.62 4.73
N PHE A 170 15.18 5.79 5.77
CA PHE A 170 14.00 5.82 6.63
C PHE A 170 13.84 7.17 7.35
N LEU A 171 14.85 7.60 8.11
CA LEU A 171 14.82 8.88 8.82
C LEU A 171 14.88 10.10 7.87
N ARG A 172 15.36 9.92 6.63
CA ARG A 172 15.36 10.99 5.63
C ARG A 172 13.94 11.45 5.31
N ALA A 173 12.98 10.53 5.25
CA ALA A 173 11.58 10.85 5.00
C ALA A 173 11.00 11.79 6.06
N SER A 174 11.39 11.64 7.32
CA SER A 174 10.96 12.51 8.42
C SER A 174 11.41 13.97 8.28
N ARG A 175 12.53 14.20 7.58
CA ARG A 175 13.15 15.53 7.42
C ARG A 175 12.81 16.17 6.07
N TYR A 176 12.13 15.45 5.19
CA TYR A 176 11.82 15.94 3.86
C TYR A 176 10.82 17.10 3.94
N ARG A 177 11.15 18.23 3.30
CA ARG A 177 10.24 19.36 3.13
C ARG A 177 10.18 19.71 1.65
N GLN A 178 8.98 19.78 1.07
CA GLN A 178 8.82 20.25 -0.30
C GLN A 178 9.09 21.76 -0.36
N ASN A 179 10.24 22.15 -0.91
CA ASN A 179 10.64 23.56 -1.00
C ASN A 179 9.98 24.35 -2.14
N LYS A 180 9.07 23.75 -2.92
CA LYS A 180 8.43 24.44 -4.06
C LYS A 180 6.92 24.18 -4.09
N LYS A 181 6.13 25.25 -4.04
CA LYS A 181 4.71 25.28 -4.44
C LYS A 181 4.63 25.01 -5.94
N THR A 182 4.72 23.74 -6.36
CA THR A 182 4.49 23.37 -7.75
C THR A 182 3.05 23.72 -8.13
N LYS A 183 2.87 24.59 -9.13
CA LYS A 183 1.57 25.07 -9.66
C LYS A 183 0.72 23.98 -10.36
N LYS A 184 0.89 22.70 -10.01
CA LYS A 184 0.12 21.59 -10.58
C LYS A 184 -0.69 20.91 -9.45
N PRO A 185 -2.03 21.08 -9.42
CA PRO A 185 -2.89 20.53 -8.37
C PRO A 185 -2.99 18.99 -8.36
N GLN A 186 -2.32 18.30 -9.29
CA GLN A 186 -2.15 16.84 -9.29
C GLN A 186 -0.89 16.38 -8.55
N SER A 187 -0.13 17.29 -7.91
CA SER A 187 0.96 16.92 -7.01
C SER A 187 0.41 16.06 -5.87
N TYR A 188 1.04 14.93 -5.58
CA TYR A 188 0.75 14.03 -4.47
C TYR A 188 0.12 14.77 -3.28
N ILE A 189 -1.11 14.36 -2.89
CA ILE A 189 -1.94 15.01 -1.87
C ILE A 189 -1.17 15.24 -0.55
N TYR A 190 -0.18 14.40 -0.29
CA TYR A 190 0.69 14.46 0.88
C TYR A 190 2.16 14.50 0.47
N ASP A 191 2.96 15.34 1.12
CA ASP A 191 4.40 15.30 0.96
C ASP A 191 5.01 14.03 1.61
N LEU A 192 6.29 13.76 1.37
CA LEU A 192 6.93 12.54 1.90
C LEU A 192 6.92 12.52 3.44
N ARG A 193 7.06 13.67 4.10
CA ARG A 193 7.03 13.77 5.56
C ARG A 193 5.64 13.44 6.09
N THR A 194 4.56 13.90 5.47
CA THR A 194 3.21 13.54 5.89
C THR A 194 2.96 12.04 5.81
N ASN A 195 3.45 11.35 4.76
CA ASN A 195 3.35 9.89 4.68
C ASN A 195 4.16 9.19 5.78
N TYR A 196 5.35 9.71 6.12
CA TYR A 196 6.12 9.24 7.27
C TYR A 196 5.35 9.41 8.58
N VAL A 197 4.74 10.58 8.81
CA VAL A 197 3.95 10.86 10.01
C VAL A 197 2.75 9.93 10.10
N HIS A 198 2.00 9.72 9.01
CA HIS A 198 0.88 8.78 8.99
C HIS A 198 1.32 7.36 9.35
N PHE A 199 2.47 6.91 8.82
CA PHE A 199 3.04 5.62 9.19
C PHE A 199 3.35 5.52 10.69
N VAL A 200 3.98 6.54 11.27
CA VAL A 200 4.27 6.55 12.72
C VAL A 200 2.99 6.57 13.55
N LEU A 201 2.00 7.39 13.15
CA LEU A 201 0.70 7.47 13.82
C LEU A 201 -0.11 6.18 13.73
N ALA A 202 0.06 5.40 12.66
CA ALA A 202 -0.63 4.11 12.50
C ALA A 202 -0.30 3.15 13.65
N PHE A 203 0.92 3.15 14.18
CA PHE A 203 1.24 2.34 15.37
C PHE A 203 0.43 2.76 16.58
N PHE A 204 0.29 4.07 16.81
CA PHE A 204 -0.47 4.58 17.95
C PHE A 204 -1.98 4.32 17.82
N GLN A 205 -2.48 4.26 16.59
CA GLN A 205 -3.89 3.95 16.31
C GLN A 205 -4.19 2.45 16.40
N HIS A 206 -3.32 1.59 15.88
CA HIS A 206 -3.67 0.18 15.58
C HIS A 206 -2.85 -0.87 16.33
N ALA A 207 -1.66 -0.53 16.83
CA ALA A 207 -0.85 -1.49 17.58
C ALA A 207 -1.36 -1.64 19.03
N ASP A 208 -0.86 -2.65 19.73
CA ASP A 208 -1.12 -2.84 21.16
C ASP A 208 -0.29 -1.90 22.05
N SER A 209 -0.61 -1.87 23.34
CA SER A 209 0.05 -0.99 24.31
C SER A 209 1.57 -1.24 24.44
N ASP A 210 2.03 -2.48 24.31
CA ASP A 210 3.46 -2.79 24.41
C ASP A 210 4.20 -2.26 23.20
N ILE A 211 3.67 -2.46 21.99
CA ILE A 211 4.25 -1.92 20.77
C ILE A 211 4.24 -0.39 20.79
N LYS A 212 3.15 0.25 21.22
CA LYS A 212 3.12 1.73 21.36
C LYS A 212 4.22 2.24 22.29
N ARG A 213 4.45 1.58 23.42
CA ARG A 213 5.53 1.92 24.35
C ARG A 213 6.90 1.74 23.70
N GLN A 214 7.12 0.66 22.96
CA GLN A 214 8.40 0.40 22.29
C GLN A 214 8.66 1.40 21.16
N VAL A 215 7.64 1.76 20.38
CA VAL A 215 7.70 2.78 19.32
C VAL A 215 8.18 4.12 19.87
N LEU A 216 7.70 4.54 21.04
CA LEU A 216 8.17 5.76 21.72
C LEU A 216 9.65 5.70 22.09
N GLY A 217 10.19 4.51 22.36
CA GLY A 217 11.59 4.28 22.69
C GLY A 217 12.54 4.28 21.48
N ILE A 218 12.02 4.25 20.25
CA ILE A 218 12.88 4.24 19.05
C ILE A 218 13.47 5.64 18.84
N LYS A 219 14.79 5.72 18.98
CA LYS A 219 15.57 6.94 18.77
C LYS A 219 15.28 7.52 17.39
N GLY A 220 14.86 8.79 17.36
CA GLY A 220 14.65 9.54 16.12
C GLY A 220 13.28 9.35 15.46
N LEU A 221 12.51 8.33 15.83
CA LEU A 221 11.24 7.99 15.18
C LEU A 221 10.16 9.05 15.48
N VAL A 222 9.86 9.26 16.76
CA VAL A 222 8.81 10.19 17.18
C VAL A 222 9.25 11.65 17.02
N SER A 223 10.54 11.94 17.17
CA SER A 223 11.06 13.29 16.89
C SER A 223 10.89 13.73 15.44
N GLY A 224 10.70 12.78 14.50
CA GLY A 224 10.40 13.10 13.11
C GLY A 224 8.97 13.63 12.89
N VAL A 225 8.08 13.37 13.85
CA VAL A 225 6.67 13.81 13.82
C VAL A 225 6.51 15.25 14.28
N PHE A 226 7.23 15.64 15.33
CA PHE A 226 7.23 16.99 15.88
C PHE A 226 8.19 17.93 15.09
#